data_AF-U1RDJ4-F1
#
_entry.id   AF-U1RDJ4-F1
#
_cell.length_a   1.000
_cell.length_b   1.000
_cell.length_c   1.000
_cell.angle_alpha   90.00
_cell.angle_beta   90.00
_cell.angle_gamma   90.00
#
_symmetry.space_group_name_H-M   'P 1'
#
loop_
_entity.id
_entity.type
_entity.pdbx_description
1 polymer ?
#
loop_
_entity_poly.entity_id
_entity_poly.type
_entity_poly.pdbx_seq_one_letter_code
_entity_poly.pdbx_strand_id
1 'polypeptide(L)'
;TPEPTPTPDPAPSVDPTPAPTPDPTVDPTPAPAPTPDPAPQPRTGQWKSGYFGWWYSYSDGTYAANETLVIDGQTYRFDASGYLKMGWVYDGGHWYYHGVSGAQQYGWMMERGNWYYLDPATGAMATGWTQIDGQWYYMTSGGVMRTGWLKDGGAWYYLTPSGSMTTGWQHLGGSWYHFGASGAMTTGWYQDGPTWFYLRASGSMATGWELIGWTWYHFAPSGAWIG
;
A
#
# COMPACT_ATOMS: atom_id res chain seq x y z
N THR A 1 4.84 46.89 -86.63
CA THR A 1 5.80 46.67 -85.54
C THR A 1 6.72 45.55 -85.98
N PRO A 2 8.03 45.73 -86.24
CA PRO A 2 8.89 44.61 -86.55
C PRO A 2 9.49 44.01 -85.28
N GLU A 3 9.39 42.69 -85.22
CA GLU A 3 9.73 41.75 -84.16
C GLU A 3 11.25 41.64 -83.93
N PRO A 4 11.73 41.53 -82.68
CA PRO A 4 13.16 41.31 -82.39
C PRO A 4 13.57 39.84 -82.51
N THR A 5 14.70 39.63 -83.19
CA THR A 5 15.38 38.35 -83.46
C THR A 5 15.89 37.65 -82.19
N PRO A 6 15.80 36.31 -82.09
CA PRO A 6 16.28 35.57 -80.91
C PRO A 6 17.82 35.45 -80.86
N THR A 7 18.36 35.56 -79.64
CA THR A 7 19.77 35.38 -79.28
C THR A 7 20.09 33.88 -79.08
N PRO A 8 21.26 33.38 -79.53
CA PRO A 8 21.62 31.97 -79.35
C PRO A 8 22.08 31.63 -77.92
N ASP A 9 21.77 30.41 -77.48
CA ASP A 9 22.08 29.87 -76.16
C ASP A 9 23.59 29.65 -75.91
N PRO A 10 24.10 29.92 -74.69
CA PRO A 10 25.46 29.57 -74.30
C PRO A 10 25.64 28.08 -73.97
N ALA A 11 26.82 27.54 -74.31
CA ALA A 11 27.24 26.17 -74.09
C ALA A 11 27.41 25.80 -72.59
N PRO A 12 27.27 24.51 -72.20
CA PRO A 12 27.30 24.08 -70.81
C PRO A 12 28.69 24.16 -70.17
N SER A 13 28.75 24.69 -68.94
CA SER A 13 29.92 24.76 -68.07
C SER A 13 30.17 23.43 -67.38
N VAL A 14 31.42 22.97 -67.35
CA VAL A 14 31.86 21.80 -66.56
C VAL A 14 32.15 22.22 -65.12
N ASP A 15 31.58 21.48 -64.15
CA ASP A 15 31.73 21.76 -62.72
C ASP A 15 33.15 21.49 -62.20
N PRO A 16 33.68 22.31 -61.27
CA PRO A 16 34.95 22.06 -60.62
C PRO A 16 34.86 20.94 -59.56
N THR A 17 35.88 20.08 -59.52
CA THR A 17 36.06 18.99 -58.53
C THR A 17 36.09 19.50 -57.08
N PRO A 18 35.36 18.88 -56.13
CA PRO A 18 35.33 19.31 -54.73
C PRO A 18 36.66 19.05 -53.99
N ALA A 19 36.99 19.95 -53.06
CA ALA A 19 38.15 19.87 -52.17
C ALA A 19 37.99 18.78 -51.08
N PRO A 20 39.09 18.18 -50.57
CA PRO A 20 39.03 17.11 -49.57
C PRO A 20 38.52 17.60 -48.20
N THR A 21 37.72 16.76 -47.55
CA THR A 21 37.17 16.96 -46.19
C THR A 21 38.27 16.83 -45.12
N PRO A 22 38.31 17.68 -44.08
CA PRO A 22 39.26 17.52 -42.97
C PRO A 22 38.97 16.27 -42.13
N ASP A 23 40.03 15.65 -41.60
CA ASP A 23 39.96 14.46 -40.74
C ASP A 23 39.21 14.74 -39.40
N PRO A 24 38.48 13.75 -38.85
CA PRO A 24 37.77 13.90 -37.59
C PRO A 24 38.76 14.07 -36.42
N THR A 25 38.51 15.09 -35.60
CA THR A 25 39.26 15.31 -34.35
C THR A 25 38.85 14.26 -33.32
N VAL A 26 39.83 13.57 -32.73
CA VAL A 26 39.59 12.56 -31.68
C VAL A 26 39.13 13.28 -30.40
N ASP A 27 37.92 12.96 -29.92
CA ASP A 27 37.40 13.50 -28.66
C ASP A 27 38.29 13.11 -27.47
N PRO A 28 38.54 14.01 -26.50
CA PRO A 28 39.27 13.66 -25.29
C PRO A 28 38.51 12.62 -24.48
N THR A 29 39.23 11.60 -24.02
CA THR A 29 38.70 10.55 -23.14
C THR A 29 38.04 11.17 -21.90
N PRO A 30 36.79 10.80 -21.54
CA PRO A 30 36.14 11.29 -20.32
C PRO A 30 36.98 10.97 -19.09
N ALA A 31 37.14 11.93 -18.19
CA ALA A 31 37.74 11.68 -16.89
C ALA A 31 36.95 10.57 -16.15
N PRO A 32 37.63 9.66 -15.42
CA PRO A 32 36.95 8.63 -14.65
C PRO A 32 35.98 9.27 -13.65
N ALA A 33 34.77 8.71 -13.56
CA ALA A 33 33.77 9.15 -12.60
C ALA A 33 34.32 9.07 -11.17
N PRO A 34 33.99 10.03 -10.27
CA PRO A 34 34.39 9.95 -8.88
C PRO A 34 33.91 8.62 -8.28
N THR A 35 34.80 7.93 -7.57
CA THR A 35 34.45 6.72 -6.82
C THR A 35 33.32 7.06 -5.85
N PRO A 36 32.23 6.28 -5.77
CA PRO A 36 31.21 6.49 -4.77
C PRO A 36 31.83 6.52 -3.37
N ASP A 37 31.36 7.42 -2.50
CA ASP A 37 31.78 7.42 -1.10
C ASP A 37 31.57 6.02 -0.51
N PRO A 38 32.51 5.51 0.31
CA PRO A 38 32.33 4.23 0.97
C PRO A 38 31.00 4.23 1.73
N ALA A 39 30.22 3.16 1.59
CA ALA A 39 29.03 2.97 2.40
C ALA A 39 29.40 3.18 3.89
N PRO A 40 28.58 3.92 4.67
CA PRO A 40 28.88 4.18 6.07
C PRO A 40 29.16 2.85 6.78
N GLN A 41 30.35 2.73 7.36
CA GLN A 41 30.67 1.56 8.17
C GLN A 41 29.73 1.53 9.38
N PRO A 42 29.24 0.35 9.81
CA PRO A 42 28.39 0.27 10.98
C PRO A 42 29.13 0.85 12.19
N ARG A 43 28.63 1.97 12.72
CA ARG A 43 29.21 2.60 13.92
C ARG A 43 28.93 1.70 15.11
N THR A 44 29.96 1.03 15.61
CA THR A 44 29.86 0.18 16.81
C THR A 44 29.91 1.04 18.07
N GLY A 45 29.11 0.68 19.06
CA GLY A 45 28.97 1.43 20.30
C GLY A 45 28.48 0.56 21.45
N GLN A 46 28.08 1.20 22.54
CA GLN A 46 27.59 0.55 23.74
C GLN A 46 26.30 1.21 24.22
N TRP A 47 25.36 0.38 24.66
CA TRP A 47 24.18 0.84 25.37
C TRP A 47 24.58 1.49 26.70
N LYS A 48 24.01 2.66 26.97
CA LYS A 48 24.10 3.37 28.23
C LYS A 48 22.70 3.77 28.68
N SER A 49 22.52 3.97 29.99
CA SER A 49 21.24 4.36 30.57
C SER A 49 21.41 5.43 31.65
N GLY A 50 20.34 6.18 31.88
CA GLY A 50 20.29 7.27 32.84
C GLY A 50 18.85 7.70 33.11
N TYR A 51 18.69 8.83 33.79
CA TYR A 51 17.38 9.31 34.25
C TYR A 51 16.33 9.46 33.14
N PHE A 52 16.77 9.86 31.94
CA PHE A 52 15.89 10.10 30.79
C PHE A 52 15.69 8.88 29.88
N GLY A 53 16.41 7.78 30.12
CA GLY A 53 16.29 6.55 29.34
C GLY A 53 17.62 6.02 28.83
N TRP A 54 17.55 5.22 27.77
CA TRP A 54 18.68 4.55 27.14
C TRP A 54 19.22 5.36 25.97
N TRP A 55 20.53 5.30 25.71
CA TRP A 55 21.17 5.82 24.50
C TRP A 55 22.29 4.89 24.03
N TYR A 56 22.72 5.04 22.79
CA TYR A 56 23.81 4.25 22.22
C TYR A 56 25.03 5.14 22.01
N SER A 57 26.13 4.88 22.74
CA SER A 57 27.35 5.68 22.74
C SER A 57 28.41 5.03 21.88
N TYR A 58 29.01 5.78 20.95
CA TYR A 58 30.07 5.32 20.09
C TYR A 58 31.45 5.44 20.76
N SER A 59 32.44 4.76 20.19
CA SER A 59 33.82 4.74 20.70
C SER A 59 34.56 6.08 20.58
N ASP A 60 34.13 6.95 19.66
CA ASP A 60 34.66 8.30 19.47
C ASP A 60 34.09 9.34 20.46
N GLY A 61 33.24 8.90 21.40
CA GLY A 61 32.60 9.75 22.40
C GLY A 61 31.29 10.39 21.94
N THR A 62 30.91 10.25 20.66
CA THR A 62 29.59 10.66 20.17
C THR A 62 28.51 9.61 20.52
N TYR A 63 27.26 9.88 20.17
CA TYR A 63 26.14 8.98 20.44
C TYR A 63 25.07 9.07 19.36
N ALA A 64 24.24 8.04 19.28
CA ALA A 64 23.15 7.95 18.31
C ALA A 64 22.12 9.05 18.58
N ALA A 65 21.85 9.92 17.61
CA ALA A 65 20.91 11.04 17.79
C ALA A 65 20.17 11.37 16.50
N ASN A 66 18.85 11.52 16.62
CA ASN A 66 17.92 11.70 15.51
C ASN A 66 18.11 10.68 14.38
N GLU A 67 18.47 9.44 14.73
CA GLU A 67 18.71 8.38 13.75
C GLU A 67 18.02 7.05 14.12
N THR A 68 18.06 6.14 13.16
CA THR A 68 17.64 4.75 13.30
C THR A 68 18.86 3.86 13.16
N LEU A 69 19.05 2.94 14.12
CA LEU A 69 20.16 1.98 14.09
C LEU A 69 19.64 0.55 14.09
N VAL A 70 20.38 -0.32 13.40
CA VAL A 70 20.26 -1.76 13.56
C VAL A 70 21.39 -2.23 14.45
N ILE A 71 21.05 -2.75 15.63
CA ILE A 71 22.01 -3.25 16.63
C ILE A 71 21.61 -4.69 16.93
N ASP A 72 22.53 -5.63 16.72
CA ASP A 72 22.31 -7.07 16.89
C ASP A 72 21.06 -7.58 16.13
N GLY A 73 20.83 -7.06 14.93
CA GLY A 73 19.70 -7.43 14.06
C GLY A 73 18.36 -6.76 14.43
N GLN A 74 18.33 -5.94 15.49
CA GLN A 74 17.12 -5.23 15.91
C GLN A 74 17.17 -3.75 15.57
N THR A 75 16.05 -3.19 15.12
CA THR A 75 15.92 -1.78 14.74
C THR A 75 15.51 -0.92 15.93
N TYR A 76 16.23 0.19 16.16
CA TYR A 76 16.00 1.13 17.26
C TYR A 76 15.98 2.57 16.73
N ARG A 77 15.11 3.42 17.30
CA ARG A 77 15.03 4.84 16.95
C ARG A 77 15.48 5.70 18.13
N PHE A 78 16.34 6.69 17.88
CA PHE A 78 16.80 7.65 18.89
C PHE A 78 16.28 9.06 18.58
N ASP A 79 15.81 9.78 19.59
CA ASP A 79 15.36 11.16 19.43
C ASP A 79 16.52 12.15 19.20
N ALA A 80 16.21 13.43 19.01
CA ALA A 80 17.20 14.47 18.73
C ALA A 80 18.19 14.70 19.89
N SER A 81 17.85 14.29 21.11
CA SER A 81 18.72 14.33 22.29
C SER A 81 19.51 13.03 22.47
N GLY A 82 19.28 12.04 21.61
CA GLY A 82 19.95 10.75 21.59
C GLY A 82 19.32 9.68 22.45
N TYR A 83 18.13 9.91 23.01
CA TYR A 83 17.44 8.92 23.83
C TYR A 83 16.58 7.98 22.99
N LEU A 84 16.56 6.71 23.38
CA LEU A 84 15.82 5.64 22.74
C LEU A 84 14.31 5.89 22.81
N LYS A 85 13.64 5.83 21.66
CA LYS A 85 12.19 5.91 21.55
C LYS A 85 11.54 4.55 21.86
N MET A 86 10.43 4.62 22.57
CA MET A 86 9.50 3.52 22.81
C MET A 86 8.08 3.96 22.42
N GLY A 87 7.22 2.98 22.14
CA GLY A 87 5.87 3.18 21.64
C GLY A 87 5.83 3.65 20.18
N TRP A 88 4.76 4.37 19.84
CA TRP A 88 4.53 4.89 18.51
C TRP A 88 5.50 6.01 18.14
N VAL A 89 6.11 5.89 16.96
CA VAL A 89 7.01 6.86 16.36
C VAL A 89 6.53 7.17 14.94
N TYR A 90 6.38 8.45 14.62
CA TYR A 90 6.12 8.90 13.25
C TYR A 90 7.43 9.35 12.60
N ASP A 91 7.82 8.69 11.53
CA ASP A 91 9.07 8.94 10.82
C ASP A 91 8.87 8.68 9.32
N GLY A 92 9.47 9.50 8.46
CA GLY A 92 9.38 9.28 7.00
C GLY A 92 7.97 9.23 6.40
N GLY A 93 6.95 9.76 7.08
CA GLY A 93 5.55 9.68 6.63
C GLY A 93 4.77 8.46 7.13
N HIS A 94 5.38 7.62 7.96
CA HIS A 94 4.81 6.37 8.43
C HIS A 94 4.88 6.26 9.96
N TRP A 95 3.96 5.47 10.52
CA TRP A 95 4.01 5.10 11.93
C TRP A 95 4.74 3.79 12.10
N TYR A 96 5.62 3.73 13.09
CA TYR A 96 6.33 2.54 13.55
C TYR A 96 6.04 2.38 15.05
N TYR A 97 6.19 1.16 15.56
CA TYR A 97 6.05 0.91 16.99
C TYR A 97 7.31 0.26 17.54
N HIS A 98 7.89 0.87 18.56
CA HIS A 98 9.02 0.34 19.31
C HIS A 98 8.53 -0.23 20.64
N GLY A 99 8.82 -1.51 20.90
CA GLY A 99 8.38 -2.16 22.14
C GLY A 99 9.05 -1.56 23.38
N VAL A 100 8.75 -2.13 24.54
CA VAL A 100 9.35 -1.70 25.82
C VAL A 100 10.87 -1.90 25.89
N SER A 101 11.44 -2.76 25.05
CA SER A 101 12.89 -2.90 24.86
C SER A 101 13.48 -1.85 23.89
N GLY A 102 12.63 -1.03 23.27
CA GLY A 102 12.96 -0.10 22.19
C GLY A 102 13.13 -0.75 20.80
N ALA A 103 13.10 -2.07 20.71
CA ALA A 103 13.14 -2.76 19.42
C ALA A 103 11.85 -2.55 18.63
N GLN A 104 11.98 -2.22 17.35
CA GLN A 104 10.86 -2.08 16.42
C GLN A 104 10.06 -3.39 16.30
N GLN A 105 8.74 -3.29 16.26
CA GLN A 105 7.80 -4.40 16.08
C GLN A 105 7.42 -4.58 14.61
N TYR A 106 7.07 -5.80 14.25
CA TYR A 106 6.70 -6.24 12.90
C TYR A 106 5.53 -7.23 13.00
N GLY A 107 4.72 -7.32 11.95
CA GLY A 107 3.57 -8.22 11.88
C GLY A 107 2.42 -7.80 12.80
N TRP A 108 1.67 -8.78 13.31
CA TRP A 108 0.56 -8.52 14.22
C TRP A 108 1.04 -8.08 15.59
N MET A 109 0.46 -6.99 16.10
CA MET A 109 0.82 -6.43 17.40
C MET A 109 -0.43 -5.94 18.13
N MET A 110 -0.52 -6.22 19.43
CA MET A 110 -1.62 -5.80 20.28
C MET A 110 -1.15 -4.75 21.29
N GLU A 111 -1.75 -3.57 21.24
CA GLU A 111 -1.49 -2.46 22.17
C GLU A 111 -2.81 -2.01 22.80
N ARG A 112 -2.89 -2.08 24.13
CA ARG A 112 -4.08 -1.66 24.92
C ARG A 112 -5.39 -2.24 24.41
N GLY A 113 -5.38 -3.52 24.03
CA GLY A 113 -6.57 -4.24 23.54
C GLY A 113 -6.94 -3.95 22.09
N ASN A 114 -6.14 -3.18 21.36
CA ASN A 114 -6.33 -2.94 19.93
C ASN A 114 -5.26 -3.69 19.14
N TRP A 115 -5.68 -4.34 18.06
CA TRP A 115 -4.77 -4.98 17.11
C TRP A 115 -4.32 -4.01 16.04
N TYR A 116 -3.04 -4.09 15.69
CA TYR A 116 -2.37 -3.36 14.62
C TYR A 116 -1.60 -4.36 13.78
N TYR A 117 -1.30 -3.97 12.53
CA TYR A 117 -0.41 -4.72 11.67
C TYR A 117 0.72 -3.80 11.22
N LEU A 118 1.95 -4.22 11.46
CA LEU A 118 3.16 -3.55 11.02
C LEU A 118 3.73 -4.37 9.86
N ASP A 119 4.00 -3.72 8.74
CA ASP A 119 4.53 -4.38 7.55
C ASP A 119 5.77 -5.22 7.90
N PRO A 120 5.82 -6.53 7.58
CA PRO A 120 6.92 -7.40 7.98
C PRO A 120 8.29 -7.02 7.42
N ALA A 121 8.33 -6.28 6.29
CA ALA A 121 9.59 -5.89 5.66
C ALA A 121 10.13 -4.56 6.21
N THR A 122 9.25 -3.61 6.52
CA THR A 122 9.60 -2.23 6.85
C THR A 122 9.25 -1.83 8.28
N GLY A 123 8.25 -2.49 8.88
CA GLY A 123 7.63 -2.15 10.16
C GLY A 123 6.64 -0.98 10.10
N ALA A 124 6.34 -0.47 8.90
CA ALA A 124 5.36 0.60 8.74
C ALA A 124 3.95 0.09 9.09
N MET A 125 3.22 0.86 9.89
CA MET A 125 1.86 0.55 10.30
C MET A 125 0.90 0.56 9.11
N ALA A 126 0.18 -0.53 8.92
CA ALA A 126 -0.84 -0.67 7.90
C ALA A 126 -2.09 0.17 8.23
N THR A 127 -2.72 0.71 7.18
CA THR A 127 -3.99 1.41 7.23
C THR A 127 -4.86 0.98 6.03
N GLY A 128 -6.18 1.11 6.15
CA GLY A 128 -7.14 0.69 5.13
C GLY A 128 -7.22 -0.82 4.95
N TRP A 129 -7.72 -1.24 3.79
CA TRP A 129 -7.76 -2.65 3.40
C TRP A 129 -6.34 -3.22 3.26
N THR A 130 -6.05 -4.26 4.04
CA THR A 130 -4.73 -4.91 4.07
C THR A 130 -4.92 -6.41 3.89
N GLN A 131 -4.22 -7.02 2.95
CA GLN A 131 -4.21 -8.46 2.75
C GLN A 131 -3.05 -9.10 3.51
N ILE A 132 -3.35 -10.03 4.41
CA ILE A 132 -2.40 -10.69 5.29
C ILE A 132 -2.68 -12.19 5.21
N ASP A 133 -1.69 -12.97 4.78
CA ASP A 133 -1.78 -14.42 4.60
C ASP A 133 -3.00 -14.86 3.76
N GLY A 134 -3.31 -14.09 2.71
CA GLY A 134 -4.43 -14.33 1.80
C GLY A 134 -5.81 -13.95 2.34
N GLN A 135 -5.89 -13.37 3.55
CA GLN A 135 -7.12 -12.86 4.14
C GLN A 135 -7.12 -11.33 4.15
N TRP A 136 -8.28 -10.72 3.90
CA TRP A 136 -8.41 -9.26 3.97
C TRP A 136 -8.80 -8.81 5.37
N TYR A 137 -8.18 -7.75 5.83
CA TYR A 137 -8.48 -7.04 7.08
C TYR A 137 -8.68 -5.57 6.76
N TYR A 138 -9.37 -4.85 7.64
CA TYR A 138 -9.47 -3.40 7.54
C TYR A 138 -8.84 -2.74 8.77
N MET A 139 -7.78 -1.98 8.53
CA MET A 139 -7.11 -1.17 9.54
C MET A 139 -7.66 0.26 9.45
N THR A 140 -8.06 0.87 10.56
CA THR A 140 -8.50 2.27 10.57
C THR A 140 -7.36 3.20 10.14
N SER A 141 -7.64 4.49 9.94
CA SER A 141 -6.59 5.50 9.71
C SER A 141 -5.59 5.60 10.87
N GLY A 142 -6.01 5.26 12.09
CA GLY A 142 -5.13 5.12 13.26
C GLY A 142 -4.50 3.73 13.40
N GLY A 143 -4.64 2.86 12.40
CA GLY A 143 -4.04 1.52 12.38
C GLY A 143 -4.75 0.45 13.20
N VAL A 144 -5.81 0.79 13.95
CA VAL A 144 -6.59 -0.20 14.72
C VAL A 144 -7.37 -1.10 13.78
N MET A 145 -7.25 -2.42 13.93
CA MET A 145 -8.00 -3.42 13.18
C MET A 145 -9.50 -3.34 13.52
N ARG A 146 -10.35 -3.34 12.49
CA ARG A 146 -11.81 -3.38 12.64
C ARG A 146 -12.32 -4.82 12.72
N THR A 147 -13.44 -4.98 13.41
CA THR A 147 -14.27 -6.20 13.44
C THR A 147 -15.74 -5.82 13.24
N GLY A 148 -16.57 -6.80 12.90
CA GLY A 148 -18.00 -6.63 12.67
C GLY A 148 -18.33 -5.89 11.37
N TRP A 149 -19.49 -5.23 11.35
CA TRP A 149 -19.96 -4.49 10.18
C TRP A 149 -19.08 -3.27 9.87
N LEU A 150 -18.73 -3.13 8.60
CA LEU A 150 -17.94 -2.02 8.06
C LEU A 150 -18.64 -1.47 6.82
N LYS A 151 -18.86 -0.15 6.76
CA LYS A 151 -19.28 0.53 5.54
C LYS A 151 -18.09 1.28 4.96
N ASP A 152 -17.71 0.95 3.74
CA ASP A 152 -16.59 1.58 3.04
C ASP A 152 -16.91 1.69 1.54
N GLY A 153 -16.52 2.79 0.91
CA GLY A 153 -16.78 3.01 -0.52
C GLY A 153 -18.25 2.91 -0.97
N GLY A 154 -19.21 3.06 -0.05
CA GLY A 154 -20.64 2.88 -0.30
C GLY A 154 -21.16 1.43 -0.19
N ALA A 155 -20.27 0.45 -0.04
CA ALA A 155 -20.63 -0.95 0.19
C ALA A 155 -20.55 -1.31 1.68
N TRP A 156 -21.27 -2.37 2.07
CA TRP A 156 -21.14 -2.98 3.40
C TRP A 156 -20.28 -4.22 3.31
N TYR A 157 -19.50 -4.47 4.36
CA TYR A 157 -18.65 -5.62 4.55
C TYR A 157 -18.87 -6.15 5.96
N TYR A 158 -18.52 -7.40 6.19
CA TYR A 158 -18.46 -7.96 7.52
C TYR A 158 -17.07 -8.55 7.79
N LEU A 159 -16.48 -8.12 8.90
CA LEU A 159 -15.21 -8.60 9.41
C LEU A 159 -15.52 -9.53 10.58
N THR A 160 -14.94 -10.72 10.58
CA THR A 160 -15.09 -11.70 11.66
C THR A 160 -14.57 -11.13 13.00
N PRO A 161 -14.83 -11.80 14.14
CA PRO A 161 -14.23 -11.40 15.41
C PRO A 161 -12.69 -11.40 15.40
N SER A 162 -12.05 -12.20 14.55
CA SER A 162 -10.60 -12.16 14.32
C SER A 162 -10.16 -11.11 13.30
N GLY A 163 -11.11 -10.36 12.71
CA GLY A 163 -10.86 -9.25 11.79
C GLY A 163 -10.85 -9.60 10.32
N SER A 164 -10.85 -10.88 9.95
CA SER A 164 -10.83 -11.30 8.55
C SER A 164 -12.16 -11.00 7.87
N MET A 165 -12.11 -10.53 6.62
CA MET A 165 -13.26 -10.21 5.80
C MET A 165 -14.00 -11.49 5.36
N THR A 166 -15.32 -11.51 5.52
CA THR A 166 -16.14 -12.64 5.09
C THR A 166 -16.55 -12.54 3.62
N THR A 167 -16.70 -13.69 2.99
CA THR A 167 -17.35 -13.86 1.67
C THR A 167 -18.43 -14.93 1.78
N GLY A 168 -19.30 -15.01 0.77
CA GLY A 168 -20.39 -15.99 0.67
C GLY A 168 -21.51 -15.75 1.69
N TRP A 169 -22.29 -16.79 1.95
CA TRP A 169 -23.40 -16.77 2.90
C TRP A 169 -22.94 -16.72 4.36
N GLN A 170 -23.54 -15.82 5.14
CA GLN A 170 -23.26 -15.64 6.57
C GLN A 170 -24.55 -15.45 7.36
N HIS A 171 -24.68 -16.16 8.49
CA HIS A 171 -25.80 -16.01 9.40
C HIS A 171 -25.42 -15.11 10.57
N LEU A 172 -25.93 -13.87 10.56
CA LEU A 172 -25.52 -12.80 11.46
C LEU A 172 -26.74 -12.20 12.15
N GLY A 173 -26.74 -12.18 13.49
CA GLY A 173 -27.83 -11.55 14.26
C GLY A 173 -29.22 -12.10 13.96
N GLY A 174 -29.33 -13.39 13.60
CA GLY A 174 -30.61 -14.05 13.28
C GLY A 174 -31.11 -13.83 11.85
N SER A 175 -30.28 -13.30 10.95
CA SER A 175 -30.61 -13.17 9.53
C SER A 175 -29.46 -13.69 8.67
N TRP A 176 -29.80 -14.24 7.51
CA TRP A 176 -28.80 -14.59 6.50
C TRP A 176 -28.45 -13.37 5.65
N TYR A 177 -27.17 -13.24 5.31
CA TYR A 177 -26.60 -12.25 4.41
C TYR A 177 -25.72 -12.97 3.40
N HIS A 178 -25.52 -12.36 2.24
CA HIS A 178 -24.55 -12.84 1.26
C HIS A 178 -23.52 -11.76 0.96
N PHE A 179 -22.25 -12.14 0.90
CA PHE A 179 -21.13 -11.26 0.54
C PHE A 179 -20.47 -11.79 -0.73
N GLY A 180 -20.26 -10.92 -1.73
CA GLY A 180 -19.59 -11.30 -2.97
C GLY A 180 -18.11 -11.65 -2.76
N ALA A 181 -17.43 -12.02 -3.85
CA ALA A 181 -16.00 -12.37 -3.80
C ALA A 181 -15.10 -11.20 -3.34
N SER A 182 -15.52 -9.96 -3.57
CA SER A 182 -14.86 -8.75 -3.06
C SER A 182 -15.17 -8.46 -1.59
N GLY A 183 -16.01 -9.28 -0.94
CA GLY A 183 -16.54 -9.06 0.41
C GLY A 183 -17.68 -8.05 0.49
N ALA A 184 -18.06 -7.40 -0.61
CA ALA A 184 -19.19 -6.48 -0.63
C ALA A 184 -20.52 -7.23 -0.41
N MET A 185 -21.34 -6.73 0.52
CA MET A 185 -22.65 -7.27 0.85
C MET A 185 -23.57 -7.16 -0.37
N THR A 186 -24.21 -8.28 -0.71
CA THR A 186 -25.15 -8.38 -1.81
C THR A 186 -26.52 -7.86 -1.38
N THR A 187 -27.17 -7.12 -2.27
CA THR A 187 -28.57 -6.68 -2.13
C THR A 187 -29.32 -6.92 -3.44
N GLY A 188 -30.63 -7.08 -3.39
CA GLY A 188 -31.48 -7.41 -4.52
C GLY A 188 -31.52 -8.91 -4.82
N TRP A 189 -31.89 -9.24 -6.06
CA TRP A 189 -31.93 -10.62 -6.53
C TRP A 189 -30.53 -11.20 -6.64
N TYR A 190 -30.35 -12.40 -6.09
CA TYR A 190 -29.10 -13.15 -6.15
C TYR A 190 -29.40 -14.60 -6.56
N GLN A 191 -28.61 -15.11 -7.51
CA GLN A 191 -28.75 -16.48 -7.99
C GLN A 191 -27.57 -17.32 -7.50
N ASP A 192 -27.86 -18.41 -6.80
CA ASP A 192 -26.88 -19.40 -6.35
C ASP A 192 -27.24 -20.77 -6.97
N GLY A 193 -26.50 -21.13 -8.02
CA GLY A 193 -26.84 -22.26 -8.87
C GLY A 193 -28.23 -22.11 -9.53
N PRO A 194 -29.13 -23.09 -9.40
CA PRO A 194 -30.48 -23.00 -9.95
C PRO A 194 -31.45 -22.18 -9.08
N THR A 195 -31.02 -21.77 -7.88
CA THR A 195 -31.90 -21.18 -6.86
C THR A 195 -31.76 -19.66 -6.84
N TRP A 196 -32.90 -18.96 -6.82
CA TRP A 196 -32.94 -17.52 -6.63
C TRP A 196 -33.25 -17.17 -5.18
N PHE A 197 -32.59 -16.12 -4.70
CA PHE A 197 -32.77 -15.50 -3.40
C PHE A 197 -33.01 -14.01 -3.59
N TYR A 198 -33.61 -13.37 -2.60
CA TYR A 198 -33.70 -11.92 -2.54
C TYR A 198 -33.10 -11.42 -1.24
N LEU A 199 -32.09 -10.55 -1.35
CA LEU A 199 -31.45 -9.87 -0.23
C LEU A 199 -32.06 -8.48 -0.14
N ARG A 200 -32.70 -8.15 0.97
CA ARG A 200 -33.33 -6.84 1.18
C ARG A 200 -32.30 -5.70 1.12
N ALA A 201 -32.75 -4.45 1.09
CA ALA A 201 -31.84 -3.30 1.12
C ALA A 201 -30.94 -3.26 2.39
N SER A 202 -31.40 -3.86 3.49
CA SER A 202 -30.62 -4.10 4.71
C SER A 202 -29.57 -5.21 4.56
N GLY A 203 -29.57 -5.94 3.45
CA GLY A 203 -28.77 -7.14 3.20
C GLY A 203 -29.37 -8.44 3.70
N SER A 204 -30.41 -8.38 4.55
CA SER A 204 -31.02 -9.58 5.11
C SER A 204 -31.80 -10.36 4.04
N MET A 205 -31.62 -11.67 4.02
CA MET A 205 -32.31 -12.58 3.12
C MET A 205 -33.82 -12.59 3.40
N ALA A 206 -34.62 -12.51 2.33
CA ALA A 206 -36.07 -12.62 2.40
C ALA A 206 -36.52 -14.07 2.66
N THR A 207 -37.59 -14.20 3.44
CA THR A 207 -38.31 -15.46 3.70
C THR A 207 -39.79 -15.13 3.77
N GLY A 208 -40.65 -16.09 3.40
CA GLY A 208 -42.10 -15.87 3.32
C GLY A 208 -42.48 -14.95 2.16
N TRP A 209 -43.58 -14.22 2.30
CA TRP A 209 -44.06 -13.27 1.29
C TRP A 209 -43.28 -11.95 1.35
N GLU A 210 -42.73 -11.52 0.22
CA GLU A 210 -42.04 -10.24 0.07
C GLU A 210 -42.61 -9.48 -1.14
N LEU A 211 -42.90 -8.19 -0.97
CA LEU A 211 -43.29 -7.29 -2.05
C LEU A 211 -42.05 -6.66 -2.66
N ILE A 212 -41.76 -6.97 -3.93
CA ILE A 212 -40.57 -6.48 -4.63
C ILE A 212 -41.04 -5.68 -5.85
N GLY A 213 -40.85 -4.36 -5.80
CA GLY A 213 -41.48 -3.45 -6.75
C GLY A 213 -43.00 -3.46 -6.55
N TRP A 214 -43.72 -4.07 -7.49
CA TRP A 214 -45.19 -4.17 -7.48
C TRP A 214 -45.68 -5.62 -7.45
N THR A 215 -44.76 -6.58 -7.34
CA THR A 215 -45.06 -8.01 -7.43
C THR A 215 -44.77 -8.69 -6.11
N TRP A 216 -45.69 -9.55 -5.67
CA TRP A 216 -45.48 -10.41 -4.51
C TRP A 216 -44.72 -11.67 -4.92
N TYR A 217 -43.67 -11.99 -4.18
CA TYR A 217 -42.88 -13.21 -4.32
C TYR A 217 -42.93 -13.98 -3.01
N HIS A 218 -42.95 -15.31 -3.10
CA HIS A 218 -42.91 -16.17 -1.92
C HIS A 218 -41.57 -16.91 -1.84
N PHE A 219 -40.94 -16.88 -0.68
CA PHE A 219 -39.66 -17.51 -0.41
C PHE A 219 -39.81 -18.56 0.68
N ALA A 220 -39.17 -19.72 0.48
CA ALA A 220 -39.11 -20.77 1.50
C ALA A 220 -38.40 -20.26 2.78
N PRO A 221 -38.51 -20.97 3.92
CA PRO A 221 -37.70 -20.66 5.10
C PRO A 221 -36.18 -20.69 4.85
N SER A 222 -35.74 -21.43 3.83
CA SER A 222 -34.36 -21.44 3.34
C SER A 222 -33.97 -20.21 2.51
N GLY A 223 -34.93 -19.33 2.19
CA GLY A 223 -34.75 -18.16 1.32
C GLY A 223 -34.85 -18.44 -0.18
N ALA A 224 -35.03 -19.69 -0.58
CA ALA A 224 -35.24 -20.05 -1.98
C ALA A 224 -36.57 -19.47 -2.49
N TRP A 225 -36.54 -18.76 -3.62
CA TRP A 225 -37.72 -18.28 -4.30
C TRP A 225 -38.56 -19.48 -4.81
N ILE A 226 -39.85 -19.44 -4.49
CA ILE A 226 -40.86 -20.40 -4.96
C ILE A 226 -41.59 -19.71 -6.12
N GLY A 227 -41.29 -20.18 -7.33
CA GLY A 227 -41.89 -19.70 -8.58
C GLY A 227 -43.36 -20.06 -8.73
#